data_AF-A0A924LBV6-F1
#
_entry.id   AF-A0A924LBV6-F1
#
_cell.length_a   1.000
_cell.length_b   1.000
_cell.length_c   1.000
_cell.angle_alpha   90.00
_cell.angle_beta   90.00
_cell.angle_gamma   90.00
#
_symmetry.space_group_name_H-M   'P 1'
#
loop_
_entity.id
_entity.type
_entity.pdbx_description
1 polymer ?
#
loop_
_entity_poly.entity_id
_entity_poly.type
_entity_poly.pdbx_seq_one_letter_code
_entity_poly.pdbx_strand_id
1 'polypeptide(L)'
;MSTDERIVALEKHLHTLQATQVDLNSQLKEARLEQWQGRIDNLELQVHLAAADGSDRLTQMSEKLRSAWARTRVEVEDASSTASSAGETLRAGLQSAYTDVREALLETRSKITRS
;
A
#
# COMPACT_ATOMS: atom_id res chain seq x y z
N MET A 1 11.16 1.43 48.58
CA MET A 1 10.81 2.16 47.35
C MET A 1 9.61 3.02 47.67
N SER A 2 9.73 4.34 47.54
CA SER A 2 8.65 5.29 47.82
C SER A 2 7.62 5.31 46.68
N THR A 3 6.44 5.87 46.96
CA THR A 3 5.40 6.09 45.94
C THR A 3 5.92 6.95 44.79
N ASP A 4 6.74 7.97 45.08
CA ASP A 4 7.32 8.86 44.06
C ASP A 4 8.33 8.13 43.17
N GLU A 5 9.17 7.26 43.75
CA GLU A 5 10.08 6.42 42.96
C GLU A 5 9.33 5.49 42.00
N ARG A 6 8.15 5.00 42.41
CA ARG A 6 7.28 4.17 41.58
C ARG A 6 6.58 4.97 40.48
N ILE A 7 6.17 6.20 40.74
CA ILE A 7 5.58 7.11 39.74
C ILE A 7 6.60 7.43 38.66
N VAL A 8 7.81 7.84 39.04
CA VAL A 8 8.89 8.16 38.08
C VAL A 8 9.26 6.95 37.21
N ALA A 9 9.31 5.75 37.80
CA ALA A 9 9.57 4.53 37.03
C ALA A 9 8.45 4.23 36.01
N LEU A 10 7.19 4.43 36.40
CA LEU A 10 6.03 4.24 35.52
C LEU A 10 6.01 5.28 34.38
N GLU A 11 6.30 6.55 34.66
CA GLU A 11 6.39 7.60 33.64
C GLU A 11 7.49 7.29 32.62
N LYS A 12 8.66 6.83 33.08
CA LYS A 12 9.74 6.40 32.19
C LYS A 12 9.33 5.22 31.30
N HIS A 13 8.61 4.25 31.85
CA HIS A 13 8.08 3.13 31.09
C HIS A 13 7.03 3.58 30.06
N LEU A 14 6.13 4.50 30.43
CA LEU A 14 5.15 5.07 29.51
C LEU A 14 5.82 5.80 28.35
N HIS A 15 6.83 6.61 28.61
CA HIS A 15 7.58 7.28 27.55
C HIS A 15 8.31 6.29 26.62
N THR A 16 8.88 5.22 27.19
CA THR A 16 9.54 4.18 26.39
C THR A 16 8.54 3.43 25.51
N LEU A 17 7.37 3.09 26.07
CA LEU A 17 6.29 2.43 25.33
C LEU A 17 5.75 3.32 24.21
N GLN A 18 5.55 4.61 24.48
CA GLN A 18 5.11 5.58 23.47
C GLN A 18 6.12 5.71 22.33
N ALA A 19 7.41 5.83 22.64
CA ALA A 19 8.46 5.89 21.63
C ALA A 19 8.51 4.61 20.77
N THR A 20 8.40 3.45 21.43
CA THR A 20 8.37 2.14 20.75
C THR A 20 7.13 2.01 19.84
N GLN A 21 5.97 2.50 20.30
CA GLN A 21 4.73 2.48 19.52
C GLN A 21 4.85 3.34 18.26
N VAL A 22 5.47 4.52 18.36
CA VAL A 22 5.71 5.38 17.20
C VAL A 22 6.64 4.71 16.19
N ASP A 23 7.75 4.13 16.67
CA ASP A 23 8.73 3.42 15.84
C ASP A 23 8.11 2.22 15.11
N LEU A 24 7.43 1.33 15.84
CA LEU A 24 6.75 0.17 15.26
C LEU A 24 5.67 0.56 14.25
N ASN A 25 4.92 1.63 14.51
CA ASN A 25 3.94 2.13 13.56
C ASN A 25 4.60 2.66 12.27
N SER A 26 5.77 3.29 12.39
CA SER A 26 6.55 3.74 11.22
C SER A 26 7.00 2.54 10.39
N GLN A 27 7.63 1.55 11.03
CA GLN A 27 8.09 0.33 10.35
C GLN A 27 6.94 -0.43 9.69
N LEU A 28 5.78 -0.52 10.36
CA LEU A 28 4.60 -1.17 9.79
C LEU A 28 4.04 -0.42 8.58
N LYS A 29 4.07 0.92 8.58
CA LYS A 29 3.66 1.72 7.43
C LYS A 29 4.60 1.46 6.24
N GLU A 30 5.90 1.51 6.46
CA GLU A 30 6.93 1.28 5.45
C GLU A 30 6.82 -0.12 4.82
N ALA A 31 6.78 -1.17 5.65
CA ALA A 31 6.63 -2.55 5.18
C ALA A 31 5.34 -2.77 4.36
N ARG A 32 4.25 -2.11 4.74
CA ARG A 32 3.00 -2.14 3.95
C ARG A 32 3.16 -1.44 2.62
N LEU A 33 3.88 -0.32 2.56
CA LEU A 33 4.11 0.39 1.30
C LEU A 33 4.95 -0.47 0.34
N GLU A 34 6.03 -1.06 0.83
CA GLU A 34 6.88 -1.96 0.05
C GLU A 34 6.12 -3.18 -0.48
N GLN A 35 5.26 -3.78 0.34
CA GLN A 35 4.41 -4.89 -0.09
C GLN A 35 3.50 -4.50 -1.25
N TRP A 36 2.88 -3.31 -1.19
CA TRP A 36 2.01 -2.82 -2.27
C TRP A 36 2.79 -2.50 -3.54
N GLN A 37 3.97 -1.89 -3.42
CA GLN A 37 4.87 -1.65 -4.55
C GLN A 37 5.17 -2.97 -5.28
N GLY A 38 5.65 -3.99 -4.56
CA GLY A 38 6.00 -5.27 -5.19
C GLY A 38 4.83 -5.98 -5.87
N ARG A 39 3.60 -5.83 -5.35
CA ARG A 39 2.39 -6.35 -5.99
C ARG A 39 2.07 -5.64 -7.30
N ILE A 40 2.25 -4.32 -7.34
CA ILE A 40 2.00 -3.51 -8.54
C ILE A 40 3.06 -3.80 -9.59
N ASP A 41 4.34 -3.84 -9.22
CA ASP A 41 5.46 -4.17 -10.13
C ASP A 41 5.26 -5.55 -10.77
N ASN A 42 4.83 -6.54 -9.98
CA ASN A 42 4.52 -7.86 -10.50
C ASN A 42 3.34 -7.85 -11.49
N LEU A 43 2.30 -7.05 -11.21
CA LEU A 43 1.14 -6.92 -12.09
C LEU A 43 1.51 -6.18 -13.39
N GLU A 44 2.32 -5.13 -13.30
CA GLU A 44 2.87 -4.40 -14.46
C GLU A 44 3.67 -5.33 -15.37
N LEU A 45 4.53 -6.18 -14.80
CA LEU A 45 5.27 -7.17 -15.58
C LEU A 45 4.32 -8.14 -16.30
N GLN A 46 3.27 -8.63 -15.63
CA GLN A 46 2.27 -9.48 -16.28
C GLN A 46 1.47 -8.75 -17.37
N VAL A 47 1.15 -7.46 -17.15
CA VAL A 47 0.50 -6.61 -18.16
C VAL A 47 1.41 -6.42 -19.36
N HIS A 48 2.69 -6.12 -19.17
CA HIS A 48 3.64 -5.97 -20.28
C HIS A 48 3.76 -7.25 -21.10
N LEU A 49 3.79 -8.41 -20.45
CA LEU A 49 3.78 -9.71 -21.13
C LEU A 49 2.48 -9.93 -21.94
N ALA A 50 1.32 -9.57 -21.40
CA ALA A 50 0.03 -9.70 -22.09
C ALA A 50 -0.22 -8.60 -23.14
N ALA A 51 0.38 -7.41 -22.99
CA ALA A 51 0.25 -6.30 -23.93
C ALA A 51 1.07 -6.54 -25.20
N ALA A 52 2.15 -7.32 -25.13
CA ALA A 52 2.83 -7.85 -26.31
C ALA A 52 1.88 -8.67 -27.21
N ASP A 53 0.78 -9.20 -26.64
CA ASP A 53 -0.29 -9.90 -27.38
C ASP A 53 -1.41 -8.94 -27.87
N GLY A 54 -1.23 -7.62 -27.77
CA GLY A 54 -2.09 -6.59 -28.39
C GLY A 54 -3.15 -5.95 -27.50
N SER A 55 -2.94 -5.87 -26.18
CA SER A 55 -3.95 -5.32 -25.23
C SER A 55 -3.61 -3.92 -24.70
N ASP A 56 -3.76 -2.89 -25.55
CA ASP A 56 -3.53 -1.46 -25.19
C ASP A 56 -4.35 -0.98 -23.99
N ARG A 57 -5.54 -1.58 -23.78
CA ARG A 57 -6.39 -1.28 -22.63
C ARG A 57 -5.73 -1.68 -21.31
N LEU A 58 -5.02 -2.80 -21.26
CA LEU A 58 -4.32 -3.23 -20.04
C LEU A 58 -3.19 -2.26 -19.69
N THR A 59 -2.44 -1.80 -20.68
CA THR A 59 -1.39 -0.79 -20.50
C THR A 59 -1.95 0.48 -19.88
N GLN A 60 -3.06 1.01 -20.40
CA GLN A 60 -3.70 2.21 -19.85
C GLN A 60 -4.23 2.01 -18.43
N MET A 61 -4.82 0.85 -18.12
CA MET A 61 -5.31 0.56 -16.76
C MET A 61 -4.14 0.42 -15.77
N SER A 62 -3.04 -0.17 -16.21
CA SER A 62 -1.81 -0.29 -15.41
C SER A 62 -1.18 1.07 -15.10
N GLU A 63 -1.12 1.97 -16.07
CA GLU A 63 -0.64 3.34 -15.85
C GLU A 63 -1.50 4.13 -14.84
N LYS A 64 -2.82 3.93 -14.89
CA LYS A 64 -3.75 4.51 -13.91
C LYS A 64 -3.51 3.96 -12.51
N LEU A 65 -3.30 2.65 -12.40
CA LEU A 65 -2.94 1.99 -11.13
C LEU A 65 -1.63 2.56 -10.57
N ARG A 66 -0.58 2.67 -11.40
CA ARG A 66 0.72 3.25 -11.03
C ARG A 66 0.58 4.69 -10.52
N SER A 67 -0.25 5.49 -11.20
CA SER A 67 -0.51 6.87 -10.82
C SER A 67 -1.27 6.97 -9.49
N ALA A 68 -2.28 6.11 -9.28
CA ALA A 68 -3.01 6.03 -8.02
C ALA A 68 -2.11 5.61 -6.86
N TRP A 69 -1.18 4.68 -7.12
CA TRP A 69 -0.18 4.25 -6.16
C TRP A 69 0.79 5.35 -5.78
N ALA A 70 1.37 6.06 -6.76
CA ALA A 70 2.27 7.17 -6.49
C ALA A 70 1.64 8.24 -5.59
N ARG A 71 0.36 8.58 -5.84
CA ARG A 71 -0.39 9.49 -4.96
C ARG A 71 -0.56 8.92 -3.56
N THR A 72 -0.98 7.66 -3.45
CA THR A 72 -1.19 7.00 -2.15
C THR A 72 0.10 6.95 -1.34
N ARG A 73 1.23 6.68 -1.99
CA ARG A 73 2.54 6.62 -1.35
C ARG A 73 2.95 7.98 -0.78
N VAL A 74 2.89 9.04 -1.58
CA VAL A 74 3.19 10.40 -1.13
C VAL A 74 2.29 10.81 0.04
N GLU A 75 0.99 10.55 -0.06
CA GLU A 75 0.03 10.88 1.01
C GLU A 75 0.30 10.09 2.30
N VAL A 76 0.74 8.83 2.22
CA VAL A 76 1.08 8.02 3.40
C VAL A 76 2.41 8.46 4.02
N GLU A 77 3.39 8.85 3.20
CA GLU A 77 4.68 9.37 3.64
C GLU A 77 4.52 10.76 4.28
N ASP A 78 3.67 11.63 3.71
CA ASP A 78 3.37 12.98 4.23
C ASP A 78 2.41 12.95 5.44
N ALA A 79 1.51 11.95 5.53
CA ALA A 79 0.61 11.77 6.66
C ALA A 79 1.32 11.10 7.86
N SER A 80 2.22 11.85 8.49
CA SER A 80 2.76 11.48 9.80
C SER A 80 1.68 11.43 10.89
N SER A 81 0.53 12.11 10.71
CA SER A 81 -0.51 12.23 11.74
C SER A 81 -1.96 12.53 11.27
N THR A 82 -2.25 12.63 9.97
CA THR A 82 -3.56 13.10 9.50
C THR A 82 -4.53 11.95 9.20
N ALA A 83 -5.55 11.83 10.04
CA ALA A 83 -6.83 11.09 9.92
C ALA A 83 -6.85 9.78 9.07
N SER A 84 -7.10 8.66 9.77
CA SER A 84 -7.29 7.31 9.23
C SER A 84 -8.28 7.20 8.05
N SER A 85 -9.30 8.06 7.97
CA SER A 85 -10.38 7.96 6.97
C SER A 85 -9.96 8.33 5.54
N ALA A 86 -9.10 9.34 5.35
CA ALA A 86 -8.60 9.71 4.02
C ALA A 86 -7.64 8.64 3.48
N GLY A 87 -6.75 8.13 4.34
CA GLY A 87 -5.85 7.03 4.00
C GLY A 87 -6.59 5.73 3.69
N GLU A 88 -7.67 5.42 4.40
CA GLU A 88 -8.53 4.25 4.11
C GLU A 88 -9.23 4.37 2.75
N THR A 89 -9.73 5.55 2.41
CA THR A 89 -10.38 5.80 1.11
C THR A 89 -9.39 5.68 -0.04
N LEU A 90 -8.19 6.25 0.10
CA LEU A 90 -7.12 6.12 -0.89
C LEU A 90 -6.69 4.66 -1.05
N ARG A 91 -6.52 3.95 0.06
CA ARG A 91 -6.19 2.51 0.05
C ARG A 91 -7.29 1.67 -0.62
N ALA A 92 -8.56 1.98 -0.38
CA ALA A 92 -9.69 1.31 -1.02
C ALA A 92 -9.71 1.58 -2.54
N GLY A 93 -9.48 2.82 -2.96
CA GLY A 93 -9.37 3.19 -4.37
C GLY A 93 -8.23 2.46 -5.08
N LEU A 94 -7.05 2.40 -4.44
CA LEU A 94 -5.91 1.62 -4.93
C LEU A 94 -6.24 0.12 -5.06
N GLN A 95 -6.88 -0.45 -4.04
CA GLN A 95 -7.26 -1.86 -4.04
C GLN A 95 -8.28 -2.18 -5.14
N SER A 96 -9.23 -1.28 -5.40
CA SER A 96 -10.17 -1.40 -6.51
C SER A 96 -9.43 -1.39 -7.85
N ALA A 97 -8.59 -0.39 -8.10
CA ALA A 97 -7.84 -0.27 -9.34
C ALA A 97 -6.92 -1.49 -9.60
N TYR A 98 -6.30 -2.01 -8.54
CA TYR A 98 -5.50 -3.24 -8.62
C TYR A 98 -6.35 -4.45 -9.04
N THR A 99 -7.55 -4.56 -8.48
CA THR A 99 -8.48 -5.66 -8.78
C THR A 99 -8.95 -5.57 -10.23
N ASP A 100 -9.31 -4.37 -10.70
CA ASP A 100 -9.76 -4.14 -12.08
C ASP A 100 -8.69 -4.53 -13.10
N VAL A 101 -7.42 -4.16 -12.88
CA VAL A 101 -6.30 -4.55 -13.76
C VAL A 101 -6.12 -6.07 -13.77
N ARG A 102 -6.18 -6.70 -12.59
CA ARG A 102 -6.04 -8.16 -12.47
C ARG A 102 -7.16 -8.92 -13.17
N GLU A 103 -8.40 -8.47 -13.05
CA GLU A 103 -9.55 -9.07 -13.73
C GLU A 103 -9.44 -8.94 -15.24
N ALA A 104 -9.11 -7.74 -15.74
CA ALA A 104 -8.91 -7.52 -17.17
C ALA A 104 -7.76 -8.38 -17.73
N LEU A 105 -6.69 -8.57 -16.95
CA LEU A 105 -5.57 -9.44 -17.32
C LEU A 105 -6.02 -10.91 -17.44
N LEU A 106 -6.79 -11.40 -16.46
CA LEU A 106 -7.34 -12.76 -16.48
C LEU A 106 -8.30 -12.96 -17.67
N GLU A 107 -9.15 -11.97 -17.96
CA GLU A 107 -10.05 -11.99 -19.10
C GLU A 107 -9.25 -12.08 -20.41
N THR A 108 -8.23 -11.26 -20.57
CA THR A 108 -7.36 -11.24 -21.76
C THR A 108 -6.69 -12.60 -21.96
N ARG A 109 -6.10 -13.18 -20.91
CA ARG A 109 -5.48 -14.53 -20.96
C ARG A 109 -6.48 -15.63 -21.29
N SER A 110 -7.72 -15.52 -20.80
CA SER A 110 -8.78 -16.50 -21.09
C SER A 110 -9.22 -16.46 -22.56
N LYS A 111 -9.24 -15.27 -23.18
CA LYS A 111 -9.53 -15.10 -24.60
C LYS A 111 -8.42 -15.68 -25.47
N ILE A 112 -7.16 -15.45 -25.11
CA ILE A 112 -6.01 -16.00 -25.83
C ILE A 112 -6.01 -17.54 -25.77
N THR A 113 -6.31 -18.14 -24.62
CA THR A 113 -6.33 -19.61 -24.49
C THR A 113 -7.52 -20.29 -25.18
N ARG A 114 -8.60 -19.56 -25.50
CA ARG A 114 -9.78 -20.09 -26.23
C ARG A 114 -9.73 -19.85 -27.74
N SER A 115 -8.83 -18.97 -28.20
CA SER A 115 -8.51 -18.74 -29.61
C SER A 115 -7.64 -19.86 -30.16
#